data_AF-A0A327NPZ3-F1
#
_entry.id   AF-A0A327NPZ3-F1
#
_cell.length_a   1.000
_cell.length_b   1.000
_cell.length_c   1.000
_cell.angle_alpha   90.00
_cell.angle_beta   90.00
_cell.angle_gamma   90.00
#
_symmetry.space_group_name_H-M   'P 1'
#
loop_
_entity.id
_entity.type
_entity.pdbx_description
1 polymer ?
#
loop_
_entity_poly.entity_id
_entity_poly.type
_entity_poly.pdbx_seq_one_letter_code
_entity_poly.pdbx_strand_id
1 'polypeptide(L)'
;MTYTQQLEAQLAQRTQEIQEQSRLLEEQHIRQLELGFEQKLAETEMTALRAQMNPHFIFNCLNSIKLYATENDAAKASDYLTKFSRLIRLVLENSRSERVTLQNELDALQLYLTMEAMRFKAKLNFRIDMAPAIDAEFIEIPPLLLQPYVENAIWHGLMHKESGEWFWCGWSNRRIIAYGSPLPTMALAGSKLPA
;
A
#
# COMPACT_ATOMS: atom_id res chain seq x y z
N MET A 1 14.50 19.91 -67.59
CA MET A 1 13.85 18.71 -67.05
C MET A 1 12.47 18.62 -67.66
N THR A 2 12.02 17.44 -68.07
CA THR A 2 10.67 17.26 -68.62
C THR A 2 9.63 17.41 -67.50
N TYR A 3 8.46 17.96 -67.82
CA TYR A 3 7.34 18.14 -66.88
C TYR A 3 7.00 16.84 -66.12
N THR A 4 7.14 15.69 -66.78
CA THR A 4 7.00 14.34 -66.21
C THR A 4 8.00 14.06 -65.09
N GLN A 5 9.27 14.44 -65.22
CA GLN A 5 10.27 14.23 -64.16
C GLN A 5 10.00 15.08 -62.92
N GLN A 6 9.47 16.30 -63.09
CA GLN A 6 9.06 17.15 -61.96
C GLN A 6 7.84 16.57 -61.23
N LEU A 7 6.88 16.00 -61.97
CA LEU A 7 5.69 15.38 -61.40
C LEU A 7 6.04 14.11 -60.60
N GLU A 8 6.93 13.27 -61.12
CA GLU A 8 7.41 12.07 -60.43
C GLU A 8 8.14 12.42 -59.12
N ALA A 9 8.98 13.44 -59.14
CA ALA A 9 9.66 13.93 -57.93
C ALA A 9 8.66 14.46 -56.88
N GLN A 10 7.63 15.19 -57.30
CA GLN A 10 6.58 15.67 -56.39
C GLN A 10 5.75 14.53 -55.78
N LEU A 11 5.40 13.51 -56.58
CA LEU A 11 4.66 12.34 -56.09
C LEU A 11 5.49 11.54 -55.09
N ALA A 12 6.78 11.33 -55.36
CA ALA A 12 7.68 10.66 -54.43
C ALA A 12 7.80 11.41 -53.11
N GLN A 13 7.95 12.74 -53.16
CA GLN A 13 8.02 13.59 -51.97
C GLN A 13 6.73 13.52 -51.14
N ARG A 14 5.56 13.68 -51.78
CA ARG A 14 4.24 13.57 -51.12
C ARG A 14 4.02 12.20 -50.51
N THR A 15 4.47 11.14 -51.17
CA THR A 15 4.34 9.77 -50.68
C THR A 15 5.18 9.57 -49.40
N GLN A 16 6.41 10.08 -49.38
CA GLN A 16 7.25 10.06 -48.18
C GLN A 16 6.65 10.88 -47.03
N GLU A 17 6.12 12.07 -47.32
CA GLU A 17 5.44 12.91 -46.32
C GLU A 17 4.23 12.20 -45.72
N ILE A 18 3.38 11.56 -46.53
CA ILE A 18 2.21 10.81 -46.07
C ILE A 18 2.60 9.59 -45.22
N GLN A 19 3.67 8.89 -45.61
CA GLN A 19 4.18 7.74 -44.85
C GLN A 19 4.70 8.16 -43.48
N GLU A 20 5.46 9.26 -43.41
CA GLU A 20 5.96 9.76 -42.13
C GLU A 20 4.81 10.26 -41.24
N GLN A 21 3.82 10.96 -41.80
CA GLN A 21 2.65 11.38 -41.04
C GLN A 21 1.82 10.20 -40.52
N SER A 22 1.65 9.15 -41.32
CA SER A 22 0.94 7.94 -40.89
C SER A 22 1.67 7.26 -39.72
N ARG A 23 3.01 7.16 -39.79
CA ARG A 23 3.81 6.60 -38.70
C ARG A 23 3.66 7.40 -37.41
N LEU A 24 3.74 8.73 -37.47
CA LEU A 24 3.58 9.58 -36.29
C LEU A 24 2.17 9.46 -35.68
N LEU A 25 1.14 9.37 -36.52
CA LEU A 25 -0.23 9.16 -36.07
C LEU A 25 -0.41 7.80 -35.38
N GLU A 26 0.20 6.74 -35.92
CA GLU A 26 0.19 5.41 -35.29
C GLU A 26 0.91 5.44 -33.93
N GLU A 27 2.08 6.07 -33.83
CA GLU A 27 2.80 6.25 -32.57
C GLU A 27 1.96 7.01 -31.53
N GLN A 28 1.30 8.11 -31.94
CA GLN A 28 0.41 8.86 -31.07
C GLN A 28 -0.81 8.05 -30.64
N HIS A 29 -1.38 7.25 -31.55
CA HIS A 29 -2.52 6.40 -31.26
C HIS A 29 -2.16 5.29 -30.28
N ILE A 30 -1.04 4.60 -30.48
CA ILE A 30 -0.51 3.59 -29.56
C ILE A 30 -0.28 4.22 -28.18
N ARG A 31 0.35 5.39 -28.12
CA ARG A 31 0.59 6.09 -26.86
C ARG A 31 -0.71 6.48 -26.14
N GLN A 32 -1.74 6.90 -26.88
CA GLN A 32 -3.06 7.17 -26.29
C GLN A 32 -3.72 5.91 -25.75
N LEU A 33 -3.60 4.78 -26.45
CA LEU A 33 -4.12 3.49 -25.98
C LEU A 33 -3.39 3.03 -24.72
N GLU A 34 -2.06 3.18 -24.66
CA GLU A 34 -1.26 2.87 -23.45
C GLU A 34 -1.70 3.72 -22.26
N LEU A 35 -1.80 5.04 -22.43
CA LEU A 35 -2.25 5.95 -21.36
C LEU A 35 -3.69 5.65 -20.92
N GLY A 36 -4.58 5.35 -21.86
CA GLY A 36 -5.96 4.95 -21.56
C GLY A 36 -6.03 3.64 -20.79
N PHE A 37 -5.16 2.67 -21.12
CA PHE A 37 -5.06 1.40 -20.40
C PHE A 37 -4.51 1.58 -18.99
N GLU A 38 -3.44 2.37 -18.82
CA GLU A 38 -2.88 2.70 -17.50
C GLU A 38 -3.91 3.40 -16.60
N GLN A 39 -4.65 4.38 -17.14
CA GLN A 39 -5.72 5.05 -16.39
C GLN A 39 -6.80 4.08 -15.94
N LYS A 40 -7.26 3.20 -16.86
CA LYS A 40 -8.32 2.24 -16.55
C LYS A 40 -7.88 1.17 -15.56
N LEU A 41 -6.61 0.77 -15.62
CA LEU A 41 -5.98 -0.10 -14.63
C LEU A 41 -5.96 0.58 -13.26
N ALA A 42 -5.47 1.81 -13.18
CA ALA A 42 -5.44 2.59 -11.95
C ALA A 42 -6.86 2.82 -11.37
N GLU A 43 -7.87 3.08 -12.20
CA GLU A 43 -9.27 3.21 -11.76
C GLU A 43 -9.84 1.89 -11.20
N THR A 44 -9.49 0.77 -11.83
CA THR A 44 -9.92 -0.57 -11.39
C THR A 44 -9.27 -0.92 -10.07
N GLU A 45 -7.97 -0.71 -9.94
CA GLU A 45 -7.22 -0.87 -8.68
C GLU A 45 -7.80 0.04 -7.59
N MET A 46 -8.07 1.32 -7.90
CA MET A 46 -8.64 2.26 -6.94
C MET A 46 -10.07 1.90 -6.52
N THR A 47 -10.85 1.26 -7.39
CA THR A 47 -12.19 0.75 -7.04
C THR A 47 -12.11 -0.47 -6.14
N ALA A 48 -11.21 -1.41 -6.42
CA ALA A 48 -10.95 -2.55 -5.55
C ALA A 48 -10.41 -2.12 -4.17
N LEU A 49 -9.51 -1.12 -4.15
CA LEU A 49 -8.99 -0.53 -2.93
C LEU A 49 -10.08 0.15 -2.09
N ARG A 50 -11.00 0.91 -2.70
CA ARG A 50 -12.13 1.51 -1.99
C ARG A 50 -13.07 0.48 -1.35
N ALA A 51 -13.14 -0.73 -1.91
CA ALA A 51 -13.97 -1.80 -1.38
C ALA A 51 -13.35 -2.49 -0.15
N GLN A 52 -12.03 -2.36 0.06
CA GLN A 52 -11.30 -3.14 1.06
C GLN A 52 -10.50 -2.32 2.06
N MET A 53 -10.13 -1.08 1.72
CA MET A 53 -9.41 -0.18 2.61
C MET A 53 -10.27 1.01 3.00
N ASN A 54 -10.00 1.52 4.20
CA ASN A 54 -10.62 2.75 4.68
C ASN A 54 -10.23 3.94 3.77
N PRO A 55 -11.19 4.63 3.11
CA PRO A 55 -10.90 5.78 2.27
C PRO A 55 -10.11 6.88 3.01
N HIS A 56 -10.36 7.04 4.32
CA HIS A 56 -9.63 7.98 5.16
C HIS A 56 -8.13 7.67 5.22
N PHE A 57 -7.76 6.39 5.32
CA PHE A 57 -6.35 5.97 5.34
C PHE A 57 -5.63 6.35 4.05
N ILE A 58 -6.26 6.13 2.89
CA ILE A 58 -5.71 6.50 1.58
C ILE A 58 -5.47 8.01 1.50
N PHE A 59 -6.47 8.82 1.88
CA PHE A 59 -6.32 10.28 1.91
C PHE A 59 -5.18 10.72 2.85
N ASN A 60 -5.04 10.08 4.01
CA ASN A 60 -3.98 10.41 4.96
C ASN A 60 -2.58 10.05 4.44
N CYS A 61 -2.45 8.94 3.72
CA CYS A 61 -1.19 8.56 3.07
C CYS A 61 -0.81 9.60 2.00
N LEU A 62 -1.74 9.98 1.15
CA LEU A 62 -1.52 10.99 0.10
C LEU A 62 -1.14 12.36 0.68
N ASN A 63 -1.80 12.78 1.76
CA ASN A 63 -1.46 14.02 2.47
C ASN A 63 -0.05 13.98 3.07
N SER A 64 0.37 12.82 3.59
CA SER A 64 1.72 12.64 4.16
C SER A 64 2.80 12.73 3.07
N ILE A 65 2.57 12.13 1.91
CA ILE A 65 3.45 12.24 0.74
C ILE A 65 3.56 13.71 0.29
N LYS A 66 2.44 14.41 0.18
CA LYS A 66 2.39 15.84 -0.17
C LYS A 66 3.17 16.69 0.84
N LEU A 67 3.02 16.41 2.13
CA LEU A 67 3.74 17.12 3.18
C LEU A 67 5.25 16.94 3.04
N TYR A 68 5.76 15.71 2.92
CA TYR A 68 7.19 15.47 2.76
C TYR A 68 7.76 16.10 1.48
N ALA A 69 6.99 16.09 0.38
CA ALA A 69 7.38 16.76 -0.85
C ALA A 69 7.45 18.29 -0.68
N THR A 70 6.53 18.87 0.10
CA THR A 70 6.50 20.32 0.38
C THR A 70 7.59 20.73 1.38
N GLU A 71 7.97 19.86 2.32
CA GLU A 71 9.07 20.05 3.27
C GLU A 71 10.46 19.81 2.65
N ASN A 72 10.54 19.59 1.33
CA ASN A 72 11.78 19.31 0.58
C ASN A 72 12.52 18.03 1.04
N ASP A 73 11.81 17.12 1.71
CA ASP A 73 12.32 15.82 2.12
C ASP A 73 11.97 14.75 1.06
N ALA A 74 12.57 14.92 -0.12
CA ALA A 74 12.34 14.04 -1.27
C ALA A 74 12.64 12.57 -0.95
N ALA A 75 13.61 12.31 -0.06
CA ALA A 75 13.97 10.97 0.36
C ALA A 75 12.83 10.31 1.17
N LYS A 76 12.27 11.00 2.17
CA LYS A 76 11.11 10.47 2.93
C LYS A 76 9.86 10.38 2.08
N ALA A 77 9.63 11.33 1.18
CA ALA A 77 8.49 11.27 0.25
C ALA A 77 8.57 10.02 -0.64
N SER A 78 9.75 9.73 -1.19
CA SER A 78 10.01 8.54 -2.02
C SER A 78 9.89 7.23 -1.24
N ASP A 79 10.43 7.17 -0.01
CA ASP A 79 10.29 6.00 0.86
C ASP A 79 8.82 5.74 1.24
N TYR A 80 8.10 6.79 1.65
CA TYR A 80 6.68 6.67 2.00
C TYR A 80 5.83 6.23 0.81
N LEU A 81 6.08 6.79 -0.38
CA LEU A 81 5.41 6.38 -1.61
C LEU A 81 5.70 4.92 -1.96
N THR A 82 6.95 4.48 -1.83
CA THR A 82 7.34 3.09 -2.09
C THR A 82 6.63 2.12 -1.13
N LYS A 83 6.57 2.45 0.16
CA LYS A 83 5.84 1.65 1.16
C LYS A 83 4.34 1.63 0.88
N PHE A 84 3.76 2.77 0.51
CA PHE A 84 2.35 2.87 0.11
C PHE A 84 2.05 1.94 -1.07
N SER A 85 2.79 2.05 -2.18
CA SER A 85 2.59 1.20 -3.35
C SER A 85 2.80 -0.29 -3.06
N ARG A 86 3.66 -0.66 -2.11
CA ARG A 86 3.81 -2.04 -1.66
C ARG A 86 2.59 -2.51 -0.86
N LEU A 87 2.08 -1.70 0.06
CA LEU A 87 0.90 -2.03 0.87
C LEU A 87 -0.34 -2.23 -0.02
N ILE A 88 -0.54 -1.32 -0.97
CA ILE A 88 -1.62 -1.41 -1.96
C ILE A 88 -1.58 -2.74 -2.71
N ARG A 89 -0.42 -3.13 -3.25
CA ARG A 89 -0.26 -4.40 -3.96
C ARG A 89 -0.59 -5.59 -3.07
N LEU A 90 -0.06 -5.60 -1.86
CA LEU A 90 -0.25 -6.71 -0.93
C LEU A 90 -1.73 -6.86 -0.51
N VAL A 91 -2.43 -5.75 -0.26
CA VAL A 91 -3.88 -5.77 0.05
C VAL A 91 -4.68 -6.31 -1.13
N LEU A 92 -4.40 -5.81 -2.35
CA LEU A 92 -5.07 -6.27 -3.56
C LEU A 92 -4.80 -7.76 -3.84
N GLU A 93 -3.55 -8.20 -3.73
CA GLU A 93 -3.16 -9.61 -3.91
C GLU A 93 -3.82 -10.54 -2.88
N ASN A 94 -3.74 -10.17 -1.60
CA ASN A 94 -4.33 -10.95 -0.51
C ASN A 94 -5.84 -11.09 -0.69
N SER A 95 -6.51 -10.06 -1.20
CA SER A 95 -7.95 -10.07 -1.37
C SER A 95 -8.48 -10.86 -2.55
N ARG A 96 -7.60 -11.18 -3.52
CA ARG A 96 -7.94 -12.06 -4.64
C ARG A 96 -7.97 -13.53 -4.23
N SER A 97 -7.48 -13.84 -3.04
CA SER A 97 -7.43 -15.19 -2.49
C SER A 97 -8.49 -15.36 -1.40
N GLU A 98 -9.17 -16.51 -1.37
CA GLU A 98 -10.12 -16.80 -0.28
C GLU A 98 -9.43 -16.93 1.08
N ARG A 99 -8.15 -17.31 1.06
CA ARG A 99 -7.28 -17.48 2.22
C ARG A 99 -5.87 -17.02 1.92
N VAL A 100 -5.23 -16.48 2.95
CA VAL A 100 -3.82 -16.06 2.93
C VAL A 100 -3.11 -16.64 4.14
N THR A 101 -1.80 -16.85 4.02
CA THR A 101 -1.01 -17.26 5.17
C THR A 101 -1.03 -16.16 6.24
N LEU A 102 -0.95 -16.56 7.50
CA LEU A 102 -0.81 -15.61 8.60
C LEU A 102 0.41 -14.71 8.37
N GLN A 103 1.51 -15.24 7.84
CA GLN A 103 2.70 -14.46 7.53
C GLN A 103 2.39 -13.31 6.56
N ASN A 104 1.64 -13.57 5.48
CA ASN A 104 1.25 -12.52 4.52
C ASN A 104 0.39 -11.43 5.16
N GLU A 105 -0.53 -11.82 6.06
CA GLU A 105 -1.35 -10.86 6.81
C GLU A 105 -0.49 -10.03 7.78
N LEU A 106 0.47 -10.66 8.48
CA LEU A 106 1.38 -9.97 9.39
C LEU A 106 2.33 -9.01 8.65
N ASP A 107 2.80 -9.38 7.46
CA ASP A 107 3.61 -8.51 6.62
C ASP A 107 2.82 -7.26 6.17
N ALA A 108 1.53 -7.44 5.82
CA ALA A 108 0.64 -6.34 5.50
C ALA A 108 0.43 -5.43 6.71
N LEU A 109 0.19 -6.03 7.87
CA LEU A 109 -0.03 -5.33 9.13
C LEU A 109 1.20 -4.54 9.58
N GLN A 110 2.38 -5.14 9.46
CA GLN A 110 3.67 -4.51 9.77
C GLN A 110 3.90 -3.29 8.88
N LEU A 111 3.62 -3.39 7.59
CA LEU A 111 3.77 -2.29 6.65
C LEU A 111 2.77 -1.16 6.94
N TYR A 112 1.50 -1.50 7.20
CA TYR A 112 0.46 -0.56 7.61
C TYR A 112 0.86 0.21 8.88
N LEU A 113 1.27 -0.50 9.94
CA LEU A 113 1.69 0.09 11.21
C LEU A 113 2.93 0.98 11.05
N THR A 114 3.88 0.59 10.20
CA THR A 114 5.06 1.40 9.88
C THR A 114 4.66 2.72 9.23
N MET A 115 3.72 2.70 8.28
CA MET A 115 3.23 3.90 7.60
C MET A 115 2.45 4.83 8.54
N GLU A 116 1.63 4.27 9.42
CA GLU A 116 0.94 5.00 10.48
C GLU A 116 1.96 5.66 11.44
N ALA A 117 3.01 4.92 11.84
CA ALA A 117 4.06 5.46 12.71
C ALA A 117 4.85 6.60 12.07
N MET A 118 5.18 6.50 10.77
CA MET A 118 5.79 7.59 10.00
C MET A 118 4.90 8.83 9.99
N ARG A 119 3.58 8.67 9.79
CA ARG A 119 2.61 9.77 9.80
C ARG A 119 2.55 10.48 11.14
N PHE A 120 2.60 9.73 12.24
CA PHE A 120 2.64 10.28 13.60
C PHE A 120 4.04 10.75 14.03
N LYS A 121 5.00 10.93 13.11
CA LYS A 121 6.38 11.35 13.40
C LYS A 121 7.05 10.48 14.49
N ALA A 122 6.86 9.16 14.41
CA ALA A 122 7.35 8.17 15.36
C ALA A 122 6.80 8.30 16.79
N LYS A 123 5.66 8.99 16.99
CA LYS A 123 4.94 9.00 18.28
C LYS A 123 4.11 7.74 18.52
N LEU A 124 4.01 6.87 17.52
CA LEU A 124 3.38 5.55 17.61
C LEU A 124 4.47 4.49 17.69
N ASN A 125 4.56 3.80 18.82
CA ASN A 125 5.39 2.61 18.96
C ASN A 125 4.50 1.38 18.92
N PHE A 126 4.87 0.39 18.11
CA PHE A 126 4.12 -0.87 18.01
C PHE A 126 5.07 -2.06 18.09
N ARG A 127 4.55 -3.18 18.58
CA ARG A 127 5.25 -4.46 18.59
C ARG A 127 4.27 -5.56 18.24
N ILE A 128 4.70 -6.44 17.34
CA ILE A 128 3.96 -7.65 16.93
C ILE A 128 4.67 -8.84 17.58
N ASP A 129 3.99 -9.54 18.48
CA ASP A 129 4.51 -10.73 19.15
C ASP A 129 3.70 -11.97 18.79
N MET A 130 4.43 -13.05 18.50
CA MET A 130 3.86 -14.34 18.15
C MET A 130 4.35 -15.39 19.14
N ALA A 131 3.44 -16.25 19.59
CA ALA A 131 3.83 -17.40 20.40
C ALA A 131 4.71 -18.36 19.58
N PRO A 132 5.82 -18.90 20.13
CA PRO A 132 6.74 -19.77 19.39
C PRO A 132 6.12 -21.05 18.80
N ALA A 133 4.95 -21.45 19.30
CA ALA A 133 4.21 -22.63 18.82
C ALA A 133 3.36 -22.35 17.57
N ILE A 134 3.28 -21.10 17.12
CA ILE A 134 2.50 -20.69 15.95
C ILE A 134 3.42 -20.67 14.75
N ASP A 135 3.09 -21.47 13.73
CA ASP A 135 3.79 -21.45 12.45
C ASP A 135 2.99 -20.62 11.43
N ALA A 136 3.44 -19.39 11.21
CA ALA A 136 2.73 -18.40 10.42
C ALA A 136 2.70 -18.70 8.91
N GLU A 137 3.62 -19.53 8.44
CA GLU A 137 3.72 -19.88 7.03
C GLU A 137 2.66 -20.93 6.64
N PHE A 138 2.22 -21.77 7.59
CA PHE A 138 1.28 -22.86 7.35
C PHE A 138 -0.14 -22.58 7.83
N ILE A 139 -0.34 -21.57 8.68
CA ILE A 139 -1.67 -21.17 9.14
C ILE A 139 -2.31 -20.26 8.10
N GLU A 140 -3.46 -20.65 7.58
CA GLU A 140 -4.24 -19.83 6.68
C GLU A 140 -5.43 -19.16 7.38
N ILE A 141 -5.63 -17.88 7.10
CA ILE A 141 -6.73 -17.07 7.60
C ILE A 141 -7.41 -16.31 6.45
N PRO A 142 -8.68 -15.88 6.61
CA PRO A 142 -9.28 -14.92 5.68
C PRO A 142 -8.43 -13.65 5.58
N PRO A 143 -8.26 -13.07 4.38
CA PRO A 143 -7.49 -11.85 4.21
C PRO A 143 -8.14 -10.68 4.96
N LEU A 144 -7.30 -9.75 5.43
CA LEU A 144 -7.73 -8.53 6.13
C LEU A 144 -8.50 -8.80 7.43
N LEU A 145 -8.34 -9.98 8.03
CA LEU A 145 -8.96 -10.33 9.30
C LEU A 145 -8.38 -9.53 10.47
N LEU A 146 -7.06 -9.30 10.49
CA LEU A 146 -6.39 -8.64 11.61
C LEU A 146 -6.51 -7.13 11.54
N GLN A 147 -6.61 -6.58 10.33
CA GLN A 147 -6.58 -5.16 10.06
C GLN A 147 -7.67 -4.36 10.81
N PRO A 148 -8.97 -4.75 10.83
CA PRO A 148 -10.01 -4.01 11.57
C PRO A 148 -9.74 -3.88 13.07
N TYR A 149 -9.13 -4.89 13.69
CA TYR A 149 -8.82 -4.87 15.12
C TYR A 149 -7.68 -3.90 15.41
N VAL A 150 -6.65 -3.89 14.56
CA VAL A 150 -5.53 -2.96 14.70
C VAL A 150 -5.94 -1.54 14.38
N GLU A 151 -6.74 -1.34 13.34
CA GLU A 151 -7.35 -0.03 13.04
C GLU A 151 -8.11 0.48 14.25
N ASN A 152 -9.05 -0.31 14.78
CA ASN A 152 -9.82 0.08 15.97
C ASN A 152 -8.92 0.43 17.16
N ALA A 153 -7.85 -0.33 17.37
CA ALA A 153 -6.93 -0.09 18.48
C ALA A 153 -6.11 1.19 18.31
N ILE A 154 -5.71 1.55 17.08
CA ILE A 154 -5.02 2.81 16.80
C ILE A 154 -5.99 3.99 16.94
N TRP A 155 -7.12 3.93 16.25
CA TRP A 155 -8.06 5.05 16.19
C TRP A 155 -8.74 5.31 17.53
N HIS A 156 -9.24 4.29 18.22
CA HIS A 156 -9.92 4.47 19.50
C HIS A 156 -8.96 4.45 20.70
N GLY A 157 -7.82 3.77 20.60
CA GLY A 157 -6.86 3.66 21.70
C GLY A 157 -5.89 4.83 21.82
N LEU A 158 -5.49 5.47 20.70
CA LEU A 158 -4.42 6.49 20.69
C LEU A 158 -4.88 7.91 20.36
N MET A 159 -6.03 8.13 19.68
CA MET A 159 -6.47 9.50 19.34
C MET A 159 -6.85 10.37 20.56
N HIS A 160 -7.03 9.78 21.73
CA HIS A 160 -7.48 10.50 22.94
C HIS A 160 -6.42 10.56 24.05
N LYS A 161 -5.19 10.14 23.80
CA LYS A 161 -4.14 10.10 24.82
C LYS A 161 -2.91 10.90 24.39
N GLU A 162 -2.40 11.73 25.30
CA GLU A 162 -1.18 12.51 25.09
C GLU A 162 0.04 11.58 24.96
N SER A 163 0.86 11.88 23.95
CA SER A 163 2.09 11.21 23.52
C SER A 163 2.83 10.31 24.54
N GLY A 164 3.15 9.08 24.13
CA GLY A 164 4.22 8.27 24.76
C GLY A 164 3.95 6.79 25.01
N GLU A 165 2.77 6.26 24.65
CA GLU A 165 2.39 4.88 25.02
C GLU A 165 2.65 3.86 23.90
N TRP A 166 3.14 2.68 24.31
CA TRP A 166 3.43 1.53 23.46
C TRP A 166 2.14 0.77 23.13
N PHE A 167 2.00 0.34 21.87
CA PHE A 167 0.96 -0.58 21.44
C PHE A 167 1.53 -2.00 21.31
N TRP A 168 0.91 -2.96 21.97
CA TRP A 168 1.27 -4.37 21.88
C TRP A 168 0.15 -5.11 21.15
N CYS A 169 0.46 -5.74 20.02
CA CYS A 169 -0.41 -6.74 19.42
C CYS A 169 0.26 -8.11 19.54
N GLY A 170 -0.43 -9.02 20.22
CA GLY A 170 0.07 -10.35 20.45
C GLY A 170 -0.99 -11.39 20.17
N TRP A 171 -0.57 -12.52 19.60
CA TRP A 171 -1.45 -13.68 19.44
C TRP A 171 -1.19 -14.71 20.56
N SER A 172 -2.21 -14.92 21.41
CA SER A 172 -2.20 -15.98 22.42
C SER A 172 -3.59 -16.64 22.51
N ASN A 173 -3.65 -17.96 22.59
CA ASN A 173 -4.89 -18.75 22.73
C ASN A 173 -6.03 -18.36 21.75
N ARG A 174 -5.74 -18.26 20.44
CA ARG A 174 -6.73 -17.92 19.39
C ARG A 174 -7.41 -16.56 19.57
N ARG A 175 -6.80 -15.62 20.30
CA ARG A 175 -7.33 -14.26 20.48
C ARG A 175 -6.28 -13.21 20.12
N ILE A 176 -6.73 -12.16 19.45
CA ILE A 176 -5.96 -10.93 19.24
C ILE A 176 -6.07 -10.12 20.53
N ILE A 177 -4.92 -9.79 21.11
CA ILE A 177 -4.84 -8.96 22.30
C ILE A 177 -4.20 -7.63 21.92
N ALA A 178 -4.91 -6.54 22.18
CA ALA A 178 -4.49 -5.17 21.88
C ALA A 178 -4.69 -4.30 23.12
N TYR A 179 -3.60 -3.79 23.71
CA TYR A 179 -3.65 -2.88 24.87
C TYR A 179 -2.74 -1.66 24.67
N GLY A 180 -3.16 -0.52 25.21
CA GLY A 180 -2.31 0.66 25.42
C GLY A 180 -1.81 0.72 26.87
N SER A 181 -0.68 1.39 27.09
CA SER A 181 -0.02 1.54 28.39
C SER A 181 -0.92 2.15 29.50
N PRO A 182 -0.53 1.98 30.80
CA PRO A 182 0.56 1.16 31.32
C PRO A 182 0.14 -0.30 31.54
N LEU A 183 1.09 -1.23 31.40
CA LEU A 183 0.93 -2.65 31.70
C LEU A 183 0.14 -2.87 33.00
N PRO A 184 -0.83 -3.80 33.05
CA PRO A 184 -1.26 -4.36 34.33
C PRO A 184 -0.02 -5.04 34.93
N THR A 185 0.24 -4.73 36.20
CA THR A 185 1.44 -5.09 36.98
C THR A 185 1.51 -6.60 37.32
N MET A 186 1.27 -7.50 36.36
CA MET A 186 1.11 -8.95 36.62
C MET A 186 1.96 -9.90 35.76
N ALA A 187 3.07 -9.45 35.16
CA ALA A 187 3.94 -10.37 34.38
C ALA A 187 5.42 -10.40 34.78
N LEU A 188 5.79 -9.87 35.96
CA LEU A 188 7.16 -9.95 36.50
C LEU A 188 7.28 -10.60 37.90
N ALA A 189 6.25 -11.31 38.36
CA ALA A 189 6.40 -12.23 39.49
C ALA A 189 6.54 -13.64 38.94
N GLY A 190 7.76 -14.16 38.93
CA GLY A 190 7.98 -15.57 38.74
C GLY A 190 7.21 -16.40 39.78
N SER A 191 6.96 -17.65 39.41
CA SER A 191 6.56 -18.80 40.25
C SER A 191 5.08 -19.23 40.22
N LYS A 192 4.93 -20.46 39.70
CA LYS A 192 3.89 -21.47 39.88
C LYS A 192 2.68 -21.43 38.95
N LEU A 193 2.74 -22.29 37.93
CA LEU A 193 1.59 -23.09 37.53
C LEU A 193 1.09 -23.90 38.76
N PRO A 194 -0.22 -23.95 39.05
CA PRO A 194 -0.83 -25.15 39.57
C PRO A 194 -1.37 -26.01 38.42
N ALA A 195 -1.43 -27.31 38.68
CA ALA A 195 -1.80 -28.41 37.77
C ALA A 195 -3.14 -28.23 37.05
#